data_AF-A0A1J3GL42-F1
#
_entry.id   AF-A0A1J3GL42-F1
#
_cell.length_a   1.000
_cell.length_b   1.000
_cell.length_c   1.000
_cell.angle_alpha   90.00
_cell.angle_beta   90.00
_cell.angle_gamma   90.00
#
_symmetry.space_group_name_H-M   'P 1'
#
loop_
_entity.id
_entity.type
_entity.pdbx_description
1 polymer ?
#
loop_
_entity_poly.entity_id
_entity_poly.type
_entity_poly.pdbx_seq_one_letter_code
_entity_poly.pdbx_strand_id
1 'polypeptide(L)'
;ASTILDAYTQIPQLKQQSAYHRLDVIDRCFSKRAVEEIISALETEATQKPDDWISNTIRALNKASPASLKISLRSIREGRFEGVGQCLIRENRMVSHVMKGDISKDFVEGCR
;
A
#
# COMPACT_ATOMS: atom_id res chain seq x y z
N ALA A 1 -4.24 -3.68 -30.08
CA ALA A 1 -5.46 -3.75 -29.24
C ALA A 1 -6.58 -4.36 -30.08
N SER A 2 -7.50 -5.11 -29.48
CA SER A 2 -8.60 -5.76 -30.20
C SER A 2 -9.67 -4.73 -30.54
N THR A 3 -9.93 -4.50 -31.83
CA THR A 3 -10.96 -3.57 -32.34
C THR A 3 -12.34 -3.77 -31.68
N ILE A 4 -12.63 -5.00 -31.24
CA ILE A 4 -13.87 -5.34 -30.52
C ILE A 4 -13.88 -4.67 -29.15
N LEU A 5 -12.80 -4.75 -28.37
CA LEU A 5 -12.78 -4.17 -27.01
C LEU A 5 -12.90 -2.66 -27.06
N ASP A 6 -12.22 -2.01 -28.01
CA ASP A 6 -12.26 -0.57 -28.16
C ASP A 6 -13.68 -0.07 -28.51
N ALA A 7 -14.42 -0.82 -29.33
CA ALA A 7 -15.80 -0.50 -29.71
C ALA A 7 -16.81 -0.54 -28.55
N TYR A 8 -16.51 -1.29 -27.48
CA TYR A 8 -17.37 -1.42 -26.30
C TYR A 8 -16.77 -0.81 -25.02
N THR A 9 -15.65 -0.09 -25.14
CA THR A 9 -15.02 0.57 -23.99
C THR A 9 -15.85 1.77 -23.55
N GLN A 10 -16.12 1.86 -22.25
CA GLN A 10 -16.78 3.01 -21.63
C GLN A 10 -15.82 3.69 -20.66
N ILE A 11 -15.77 5.02 -20.69
CA ILE A 11 -15.00 5.79 -19.71
C ILE A 11 -15.82 5.82 -18.42
N PRO A 12 -15.32 5.24 -17.31
CA PRO A 12 -16.04 5.24 -16.05
C PRO A 12 -16.10 6.65 -15.47
N GLN A 13 -17.28 7.05 -14.99
CA GLN A 13 -17.43 8.27 -14.21
C GLN A 13 -16.78 8.08 -12.83
N LEU A 14 -15.87 8.97 -12.45
CA LEU A 14 -15.20 8.89 -11.16
C LEU A 14 -16.19 9.19 -10.04
N LYS A 15 -16.21 8.32 -9.03
CA LYS A 15 -16.97 8.56 -7.80
C LYS A 15 -16.38 9.76 -7.06
N GLN A 16 -17.22 10.57 -6.43
CA GLN A 16 -16.78 11.77 -5.69
C GLN A 16 -15.72 11.47 -4.61
N GLN A 17 -15.81 10.31 -3.95
CA GLN A 17 -14.83 9.87 -2.94
C GLN A 17 -13.67 9.04 -3.51
N SER A 18 -13.52 8.98 -4.83
CA SER A 18 -12.47 8.21 -5.50
C SER A 18 -11.07 8.63 -5.03
N ALA A 19 -10.17 7.66 -4.89
CA ALA A 19 -8.76 7.91 -4.63
C ALA A 19 -8.09 8.73 -5.74
N TYR A 20 -8.64 8.71 -6.96
CA TYR A 20 -8.14 9.49 -8.09
C TYR A 20 -8.11 11.00 -7.83
N HIS A 21 -9.05 11.51 -7.03
CA HIS A 21 -9.07 12.93 -6.65
C HIS A 21 -8.00 13.32 -5.63
N ARG A 22 -7.24 12.35 -5.12
CA ARG A 22 -6.21 12.50 -4.07
C ARG A 22 -4.84 12.00 -4.54
N LEU A 23 -4.66 11.76 -5.84
CA LEU A 23 -3.41 11.18 -6.36
C LEU A 23 -2.19 12.04 -6.02
N ASP A 24 -2.31 13.36 -6.06
CA ASP A 24 -1.21 14.26 -5.70
C ASP A 24 -0.76 14.07 -4.24
N VAL A 25 -1.72 13.90 -3.33
CA VAL A 25 -1.46 13.61 -1.90
C VAL A 25 -0.88 12.22 -1.74
N ILE A 26 -1.46 11.22 -2.41
CA ILE A 26 -1.01 9.82 -2.34
C ILE A 26 0.44 9.73 -2.83
N ASP A 27 0.74 10.28 -4.00
CA ASP A 27 2.08 10.25 -4.60
C ASP A 27 3.09 10.98 -3.71
N ARG A 28 2.71 12.13 -3.16
CA ARG A 28 3.57 12.91 -2.26
C ARG A 28 3.87 12.20 -0.94
N CYS A 29 2.85 11.63 -0.29
CA CYS A 29 3.00 11.00 1.03
C CYS A 29 3.61 9.59 0.94
N PHE A 30 3.22 8.77 -0.04
CA PHE A 30 3.69 7.38 -0.16
C PHE A 30 5.00 7.24 -0.95
N SER A 31 5.56 8.32 -1.48
CA SER A 31 6.91 8.32 -2.09
C SER A 31 8.07 8.31 -1.08
N LYS A 32 7.81 8.59 0.21
CA LYS A 32 8.83 8.61 1.28
C LYS A 32 9.46 7.25 1.50
N ARG A 33 10.71 7.15 1.99
CA ARG A 33 11.51 5.91 2.03
C ARG A 33 11.25 5.03 3.25
N ALA A 34 10.69 5.52 4.33
CA ALA A 34 10.33 4.70 5.49
C ALA A 34 8.83 4.80 5.81
N VAL A 35 8.28 3.79 6.49
CA VAL A 35 6.86 3.79 6.91
C VAL A 35 6.60 4.97 7.84
N GLU A 36 7.55 5.26 8.73
CA GLU A 36 7.52 6.37 9.66
C GLU A 36 7.46 7.72 8.94
N GLU A 37 8.22 7.88 7.85
CA GLU A 37 8.18 9.10 7.03
C GLU A 37 6.86 9.23 6.27
N ILE A 38 6.26 8.12 5.82
CA ILE A 38 4.94 8.12 5.18
C ILE A 38 3.88 8.59 6.17
N ILE A 39 3.87 8.03 7.39
CA ILE A 39 2.92 8.41 8.44
C ILE A 39 3.08 9.89 8.80
N SER A 40 4.32 10.35 9.02
CA SER A 40 4.60 11.77 9.31
C SER A 40 4.16 12.72 8.19
N ALA A 41 4.33 12.31 6.92
CA ALA A 41 3.86 13.08 5.77
C ALA A 41 2.31 13.15 5.73
N LEU A 42 1.62 12.06 6.05
CA LEU A 42 0.15 12.04 6.14
C LEU A 42 -0.36 12.90 7.30
N GLU A 43 0.29 12.84 8.46
CA GLU A 43 -0.04 13.68 9.62
C GLU A 43 0.12 15.17 9.29
N THR A 44 1.20 15.52 8.58
CA THR A 44 1.42 16.90 8.11
C THR A 44 0.31 17.33 7.16
N GLU A 45 -0.08 16.49 6.21
CA GLU A 45 -1.18 16.78 5.27
C GLU A 45 -2.52 16.97 6.00
N ALA A 46 -2.81 16.14 7.01
CA ALA A 46 -4.03 16.21 7.80
C ALA A 46 -4.19 17.55 8.54
N THR A 47 -3.09 18.23 8.90
CA THR A 47 -3.15 19.56 9.53
C THR A 47 -3.45 20.68 8.54
N GLN A 48 -3.05 20.54 7.28
CA GLN A 48 -3.28 21.54 6.24
C GLN A 48 -4.70 21.51 5.71
N LYS A 49 -5.24 20.29 5.52
CA LYS A 49 -6.58 20.08 4.99
C LYS A 49 -7.24 18.89 5.71
N PRO A 50 -8.27 19.14 6.55
CA PRO A 50 -9.05 18.07 7.15
C PRO A 50 -9.69 17.22 6.05
N ASP A 51 -9.28 15.95 5.94
CA ASP A 51 -9.88 14.94 5.08
C ASP A 51 -10.02 13.65 5.89
N ASP A 52 -11.24 13.13 5.98
CA ASP A 52 -11.55 11.87 6.64
C ASP A 52 -10.75 10.71 6.07
N TRP A 53 -10.43 10.74 4.76
CA TRP A 53 -9.62 9.72 4.13
C TRP A 53 -8.21 9.65 4.72
N ILE A 54 -7.57 10.80 4.98
CA ILE A 54 -6.21 10.85 5.54
C ILE A 54 -6.23 10.33 6.96
N SER A 55 -7.18 10.81 7.78
CA SER A 55 -7.34 10.38 9.17
C SER A 55 -7.61 8.87 9.29
N ASN A 56 -8.47 8.34 8.41
CA ASN A 56 -8.75 6.90 8.36
C ASN A 56 -7.53 6.09 7.89
N THR A 57 -6.74 6.63 6.95
CA THR A 57 -5.50 5.99 6.48
C THR A 57 -4.45 5.91 7.59
N ILE A 58 -4.21 7.01 8.31
CA ILE A 58 -3.29 7.03 9.46
C ILE A 58 -3.72 6.01 10.52
N ARG A 59 -5.02 5.98 10.85
CA ARG A 59 -5.58 5.00 11.80
C ARG A 59 -5.37 3.56 11.33
N ALA A 60 -5.60 3.29 10.04
CA ALA A 60 -5.41 1.96 9.47
C ALA A 60 -3.94 1.52 9.52
N LEU A 61 -3.01 2.41 9.18
CA LEU A 61 -1.57 2.15 9.28
C LEU A 61 -1.16 1.89 10.73
N ASN A 62 -1.59 2.72 11.68
CA ASN A 62 -1.25 2.55 13.10
C ASN A 62 -1.85 1.30 13.74
N LYS A 63 -2.94 0.75 13.17
CA LYS A 63 -3.55 -0.51 13.62
C LYS A 63 -2.80 -1.74 13.10
N ALA A 64 -2.07 -1.62 11.98
CA ALA A 64 -1.36 -2.73 11.37
C ALA A 64 -0.05 -3.06 12.10
N SER A 65 0.46 -4.29 11.93
CA SER A 65 1.78 -4.67 12.46
C SER A 65 2.88 -3.78 11.85
N PRO A 66 3.72 -3.12 12.68
CA PRO A 66 4.84 -2.33 12.18
C PRO A 66 5.83 -3.15 11.34
N ALA A 67 6.04 -4.43 11.69
CA ALA A 67 6.90 -5.33 10.93
C ALA A 67 6.31 -5.63 9.55
N SER A 68 5.02 -5.98 9.50
CA SER A 68 4.31 -6.25 8.24
C SER A 68 4.27 -5.04 7.30
N LEU A 69 4.08 -3.84 7.84
CA LEU A 69 4.14 -2.60 7.04
C LEU A 69 5.51 -2.41 6.39
N LYS A 70 6.60 -2.59 7.16
CA LYS A 70 7.98 -2.46 6.66
C LYS A 70 8.32 -3.51 5.61
N ILE A 71 7.93 -4.77 5.86
CA ILE A 71 8.08 -5.89 4.93
C ILE A 71 7.34 -5.58 3.62
N SER A 72 6.09 -5.13 3.71
CA SER A 72 5.25 -4.82 2.53
C SER A 72 5.82 -3.65 1.73
N LEU A 73 6.23 -2.56 2.40
CA LEU A 73 6.84 -1.40 1.74
C LEU A 73 8.11 -1.78 0.98
N ARG A 74 8.96 -2.59 1.61
CA ARG A 74 10.18 -3.11 0.98
C ARG A 74 9.84 -3.99 -0.23
N SER A 75 8.88 -4.90 -0.08
CA SER A 75 8.40 -5.79 -1.15
C SER A 75 7.95 -5.03 -2.39
N ILE A 76 7.10 -4.01 -2.21
CA ILE A 76 6.57 -3.19 -3.30
C ILE A 76 7.70 -2.49 -4.07
N ARG A 77 8.73 -2.02 -3.36
CA ARG A 77 9.83 -1.27 -3.98
C ARG A 77 10.84 -2.13 -4.68
N GLU A 78 11.19 -3.27 -4.12
CA GLU A 78 12.04 -4.25 -4.79
C GLU A 78 11.31 -4.78 -6.03
N GLY A 79 10.02 -5.09 -5.90
CA GLY A 79 9.17 -5.56 -6.99
C GLY A 79 9.04 -4.59 -8.17
N ARG A 80 9.24 -3.28 -7.98
CA ARG A 80 9.26 -2.29 -9.07
C ARG A 80 10.34 -2.59 -10.13
N PHE A 81 11.44 -3.24 -9.73
CA PHE A 81 12.58 -3.52 -10.60
C PHE A 81 12.66 -5.00 -11.01
N GLU A 82 11.66 -5.80 -10.64
CA GLU A 82 11.62 -7.24 -10.86
C GLU A 82 10.52 -7.62 -11.87
N GLY A 83 10.73 -8.71 -12.60
CA GLY A 83 9.65 -9.34 -13.36
C GLY A 83 8.70 -10.10 -12.43
N VAL A 84 7.43 -10.30 -12.84
CA VAL A 84 6.39 -10.97 -12.03
C VAL A 84 6.86 -12.31 -11.46
N GLY A 85 7.56 -13.13 -12.23
CA GLY A 85 8.09 -14.42 -11.75
C GLY A 85 9.09 -14.28 -10.59
N GLN A 86 9.94 -13.25 -10.60
CA GLN A 86 10.88 -12.97 -9.51
C GLN A 86 10.14 -12.46 -8.26
N CYS A 87 9.16 -11.57 -8.45
CA CYS A 87 8.30 -11.12 -7.36
C CYS A 87 7.64 -12.31 -6.64
N LEU A 88 7.05 -13.25 -7.39
CA LEU A 88 6.39 -14.43 -6.83
C LEU A 88 7.36 -15.34 -6.05
N ILE A 89 8.58 -15.55 -6.56
CA ILE A 89 9.60 -16.32 -5.86
C ILE A 89 9.97 -15.64 -4.53
N ARG A 90 10.17 -14.33 -4.54
CA ARG A 90 10.50 -13.53 -3.35
C ARG A 90 9.36 -13.55 -2.33
N GLU A 91 8.12 -13.32 -2.77
CA GLU A 91 6.93 -13.34 -1.92
C GLU A 91 6.70 -14.71 -1.28
N ASN A 92 6.87 -15.81 -2.03
CA ASN A 92 6.78 -17.16 -1.48
C ASN A 92 7.80 -17.41 -0.35
N ARG A 93 9.05 -16.94 -0.52
CA ARG A 93 10.07 -17.03 0.53
C ARG A 93 9.72 -16.16 1.74
N MET A 94 9.25 -14.95 1.51
CA MET A 94 8.83 -14.04 2.58
C MET A 94 7.72 -14.65 3.44
N VAL A 95 6.65 -15.14 2.81
CA VAL A 95 5.55 -15.80 3.53
C VAL A 95 6.05 -17.01 4.31
N SER A 96 6.94 -17.83 3.73
CA SER A 96 7.53 -18.97 4.43
C SER A 96 8.25 -18.56 5.72
N HIS A 97 8.97 -17.43 5.70
CA HIS A 97 9.63 -16.88 6.91
C HIS A 97 8.64 -16.30 7.91
N VAL A 98 7.60 -15.60 7.45
CA VAL A 98 6.54 -15.07 8.32
C VAL A 98 5.80 -16.21 9.04
N MET A 99 5.52 -17.31 8.34
CA MET A 99 4.83 -18.49 8.89
C MET A 99 5.65 -19.23 9.94
N LYS A 100 6.99 -19.26 9.80
CA LYS A 100 7.86 -19.83 10.83
C LYS A 100 7.78 -19.07 12.15
N GLY A 101 7.48 -17.77 12.10
CA GLY A 101 7.30 -16.94 13.29
C GLY A 101 8.61 -16.63 14.04
N ASP A 102 9.78 -16.92 13.45
CA ASP A 102 11.09 -16.76 14.09
C ASP A 102 11.38 -15.28 14.46
N ILE A 103 10.85 -14.35 13.66
CA ILE A 103 11.09 -12.89 13.82
C ILE A 103 9.93 -12.22 14.55
N SER A 104 8.69 -12.63 14.29
CA SER A 104 7.49 -12.03 14.86
C SER A 104 6.34 -13.03 14.88
N LYS A 105 5.49 -12.92 15.92
CA LYS A 105 4.24 -13.67 16.05
C LYS A 105 3.03 -12.91 15.49
N ASP A 106 3.24 -11.73 14.92
CA ASP A 106 2.19 -10.83 14.43
C ASP A 106 1.23 -11.50 13.46
N PHE A 107 1.73 -12.42 12.63
CA PHE A 107 0.89 -13.15 11.68
C PHE A 107 -0.12 -14.06 12.41
N VAL A 108 0.36 -14.86 13.38
CA VAL A 108 -0.48 -15.79 14.14
C VAL A 108 -1.49 -15.02 14.98
N GLU A 109 -1.05 -13.98 15.69
CA GLU A 109 -1.96 -13.16 16.53
C GLU A 109 -2.93 -12.32 15.71
N GLY A 110 -2.52 -11.83 14.53
CA GLY A 110 -3.43 -11.09 13.64
C GLY A 110 -4.53 -11.97 13.04
N CYS A 111 -4.31 -13.27 12.95
CA CYS A 111 -5.32 -14.24 12.48
C CYS A 111 -6.25 -14.76 13.59
N ARG A 112 -5.85 -14.66 14.86
CA ARG A 112 -6.56 -15.25 16.01
C ARG A 112 -7.66 -14.33 16.53
#